data_AF-S2EU41-F1
#
_entry.id   AF-S2EU41-F1
#
_cell.length_a   1.000
_cell.length_b   1.000
_cell.length_c   1.000
_cell.angle_alpha   90.00
_cell.angle_beta   90.00
_cell.angle_gamma   90.00
#
_symmetry.space_group_name_H-M   'P 1'
#
loop_
_entity.id
_entity.type
_entity.pdbx_description
1 polymer ?
#
loop_
_entity_poly.entity_id
_entity_poly.type
_entity_poly.pdbx_seq_one_letter_code
_entity_poly.pdbx_strand_id
1 'polypeptide(L)' 'MIELGQKAEDKVTAFYGVVVARAEHLHGPDKYLLQPPCSPGSNVIINPEWFEADRVRILKDRTRG' A
#
# COMPACT_ATOMS: atom_id res chain seq x y z
N MET A 1 12.15 -5.73 3.00
CA MET A 1 11.55 -4.84 4.01
C MET A 1 10.60 -3.91 3.28
N ILE A 2 9.35 -3.81 3.74
CA ILE A 2 8.36 -2.87 3.19
C ILE A 2 8.54 -1.55 3.92
N GLU A 3 8.79 -0.49 3.16
CA GLU A 3 9.00 0.87 3.67
C GLU A 3 7.84 1.78 3.25
N LEU A 4 7.60 2.83 4.04
CA LEU A 4 6.61 3.85 3.70
C LEU A 4 7.02 4.59 2.42
N GLY A 5 6.04 5.02 1.64
CA GLY A 5 6.24 5.69 0.35
C GLY A 5 6.48 4.75 -0.82
N GLN A 6 6.65 3.44 -0.59
CA GLN A 6 6.75 2.46 -1.68
C GLN A 6 5.39 2.22 -2.32
N LYS A 7 5.39 2.05 -3.66
CA LYS A 7 4.24 1.57 -4.40
C LYS A 7 4.07 0.07 -4.15
N ALA A 8 2.85 -0.34 -3.86
CA ALA A 8 2.54 -1.73 -3.57
C ALA A 8 1.14 -2.09 -4.05
N GLU A 9 0.89 -3.40 -4.08
CA GLU A 9 -0.36 -3.99 -4.51
C GLU A 9 -0.73 -5.14 -3.58
N ASP A 10 -2.00 -5.25 -3.21
CA ASP A 10 -2.54 -6.47 -2.62
C ASP A 10 -2.65 -7.58 -3.69
N LYS A 11 -1.93 -8.68 -3.48
CA LYS A 11 -1.87 -9.81 -4.41
C LYS A 11 -3.21 -10.54 -4.65
N VAL A 12 -4.21 -10.31 -3.80
CA VAL A 12 -5.51 -11.01 -3.86
C VAL A 12 -6.56 -10.19 -4.63
N THR A 13 -6.69 -8.91 -4.33
CA THR A 13 -7.72 -8.02 -4.90
C THR A 13 -7.20 -7.12 -6.01
N ALA A 14 -5.87 -7.11 -6.24
CA ALA A 14 -5.18 -6.16 -7.11
C ALA A 14 -5.34 -4.70 -6.67
N PHE A 15 -5.68 -4.45 -5.40
CA PHE A 15 -5.75 -3.09 -4.86
C PHE A 15 -4.35 -2.46 -4.85
N TYR A 16 -4.18 -1.39 -5.62
CA TYR A 16 -2.92 -0.70 -5.81
C TYR A 16 -2.88 0.63 -5.07
N GLY A 17 -1.75 0.94 -4.46
CA GLY A 17 -1.53 2.21 -3.79
C GLY A 17 -0.10 2.43 -3.31
N VAL A 18 0.07 3.48 -2.53
CA VAL A 18 1.31 3.80 -1.82
C VAL A 18 1.17 3.36 -0.37
N VAL A 19 2.21 2.73 0.18
CA VAL A 19 2.25 2.36 1.61
C VAL A 19 2.38 3.63 2.44
N VAL A 20 1.36 3.94 3.25
CA VAL A 20 1.31 5.19 4.05
C VAL A 20 1.35 4.96 5.55
N ALA A 21 1.08 3.75 6.02
CA ALA A 21 1.20 3.38 7.43
C ALA A 21 1.58 1.91 7.60
N ARG A 22 2.15 1.60 8.77
CA ARG A 22 2.42 0.25 9.25
C ARG A 22 1.82 0.09 10.64
N ALA A 23 1.13 -1.02 10.86
CA ALA A 23 0.65 -1.42 12.17
C ALA A 23 1.35 -2.72 12.56
N GLU A 24 2.11 -2.69 13.66
CA GLU A 24 2.78 -3.85 14.22
C GLU A 24 1.93 -4.43 15.36
N HIS A 25 1.69 -5.72 15.34
CA HIS A 25 0.83 -6.39 16.32
C HIS A 25 1.64 -7.38 17.16
N LEU A 26 1.43 -7.37 18.48
CA LEU A 26 2.12 -8.29 19.41
C LEU A 26 1.73 -9.76 19.20
N HIS A 27 0.49 -10.02 18.78
CA HIS A 27 -0.08 -11.37 18.68
C HIS A 27 -0.77 -11.62 17.32
N GLY A 28 -0.47 -10.81 16.31
CA GLY A 28 -1.08 -10.91 14.99
C GLY A 28 -0.11 -10.53 13.88
N PRO A 29 -0.50 -10.75 12.61
CA PRO A 29 0.27 -10.28 11.47
C PRO A 29 0.38 -8.75 11.45
N ASP A 30 1.56 -8.26 11.07
CA ASP A 30 1.74 -6.86 10.72
C ASP A 30 0.85 -6.49 9.54
N LYS A 31 0.39 -5.24 9.51
CA LYS A 31 -0.44 -4.72 8.43
C LYS A 31 0.15 -3.46 7.84
N TYR A 32 -0.15 -3.23 6.58
CA TYR A 32 0.19 -2.02 5.86
C TYR A 32 -1.06 -1.36 5.29
N LEU A 33 -1.11 -0.04 5.38
CA LEU A 33 -2.19 0.77 4.83
C LEU A 33 -1.79 1.23 3.42
N LEU A 34 -2.60 0.89 2.41
CA LEU A 34 -2.40 1.34 1.05
C LEU A 34 -3.33 2.51 0.73
N GLN A 35 -2.75 3.65 0.37
CA GLN A 35 -3.48 4.79 -0.15
C GLN A 35 -3.52 4.70 -1.68
N PRO A 36 -4.70 4.52 -2.30
CA PRO A 36 -4.84 4.56 -3.75
C PRO A 36 -4.56 5.97 -4.29
N PRO A 37 -4.12 6.08 -5.56
CA PRO A 37 -3.87 7.37 -6.19
C PRO A 37 -5.17 8.17 -6.35
N CYS A 38 -5.10 9.47 -6.07
CA CYS A 38 -6.19 10.41 -6.30
C CYS A 38 -5.84 11.32 -7.49
N SER A 39 -6.82 11.57 -8.37
CA SER A 39 -6.63 12.50 -9.48
C SER A 39 -6.58 13.94 -8.96
N PRO A 40 -5.61 14.75 -9.42
CA PRO A 40 -5.58 16.18 -9.11
C PRO A 40 -6.91 16.85 -9.46
N GLY A 41 -7.42 17.71 -8.58
CA GLY A 41 -8.66 18.45 -8.80
C GLY A 41 -9.95 17.65 -8.64
N SER A 42 -9.89 16.33 -8.39
CA SER A 42 -11.11 15.54 -8.15
C SER A 42 -11.83 15.92 -6.85
N ASN A 43 -11.09 16.44 -5.86
CA ASN A 43 -11.57 16.69 -4.49
C ASN A 43 -12.29 15.48 -3.85
N VAL A 44 -12.02 14.27 -4.37
CA VAL A 44 -12.53 13.01 -3.85
C VAL A 44 -11.33 12.26 -3.29
N ILE A 45 -11.36 12.02 -1.99
CA ILE A 45 -10.38 11.17 -1.32
C ILE A 45 -10.93 9.76 -1.36
N ILE A 46 -10.21 8.86 -2.02
CA ILE A 46 -10.51 7.42 -1.96
C ILE A 46 -9.94 6.90 -0.64
N ASN A 47 -10.76 6.22 0.15
CA ASN A 47 -10.34 5.70 1.44
C ASN A 47 -9.19 4.69 1.27
N PRO A 48 -8.16 4.78 2.12
CA PRO A 48 -7.11 3.77 2.15
C PRO A 48 -7.61 2.49 2.83
N GLU A 49 -6.95 1.36 2.56
CA GLU A 49 -7.34 0.05 3.09
C GLU A 49 -6.15 -0.72 3.68
N TRP A 50 -6.40 -1.46 4.76
CA TRP A 50 -5.38 -2.24 5.47
C TRP A 50 -5.25 -3.65 4.90
N PHE A 51 -4.03 -4.06 4.63
CA PHE A 51 -3.72 -5.40 4.17
C PHE A 51 -2.66 -6.05 5.05
N GLU A 52 -2.80 -7.35 5.26
CA GLU A 52 -1.80 -8.18 5.94
C GLU A 52 -0.46 -8.13 5.19
N ALA A 53 0.65 -8.12 5.93
CA ALA A 53 1.99 -7.98 5.35
C ALA A 53 2.32 -9.03 4.28
N ASP A 54 1.80 -10.25 4.42
CA ASP A 54 2.00 -11.33 3.46
C ASP A 54 1.21 -11.14 2.15
N ARG A 55 0.17 -10.30 2.16
CA ARG A 55 -0.63 -9.94 0.99
C ARG A 55 -0.01 -8.82 0.16
N VAL A 56 0.78 -7.95 0.78
CA VAL A 56 1.33 -6.76 0.14
C VAL A 56 2.58 -7.09 -0.67
N ARG A 57 2.53 -6.79 -1.98
CA ARG A 57 3.66 -6.94 -2.90
C ARG A 57 4.19 -5.56 -3.31
N ILE A 58 5.48 -5.30 -3.06
CA ILE A 58 6.14 -4.09 -3.55
C ILE A 58 6.28 -4.15 -5.06
N LEU A 59 5.87 -3.07 -5.71
CA LEU A 59 6.05 -2.87 -7.13
C LEU A 59 7.38 -2.14 -7.34
N LYS A 60 8.31 -2.77 -8.05
CA LYS A 60 9.56 -2.10 -8.43
C LYS A 60 9.22 -0.98 -9.40
N ASP A 61 9.58 0.26 -9.06
CA ASP A 61 9.55 1.34 -10.03
C ASP A 61 10.51 0.97 -11.16
N ARG A 62 9.97 0.86 -12.38
CA ARG A 62 10.71 0.47 -13.57
C ARG A 62 11.46 1.70 -14.10
N THR A 63 12.30 2.34 -13.29
CA THR A 63 13.03 3.56 -13.68
C THR A 63 14.42 3.64 -13.05
N ARG A 64 15.40 3.09 -13.77
CA ARG A 64 16.69 3.72 -14.16
C ARG A 64 17.52 2.68 -14.93
N GLY A 65 17.19 2.55 -16.22
CA GLY A 65 18.14 2.20 -17.27
C GLY A 65 18.47 3.47 -18.05
#